data_AF-A0A1X7SNV5-F1
#
_entry.id   AF-A0A1X7SNV5-F1
#
_cell.length_a   1.000
_cell.length_b   1.000
_cell.length_c   1.000
_cell.angle_alpha   90.00
_cell.angle_beta   90.00
_cell.angle_gamma   90.00
#
_symmetry.space_group_name_H-M   'P 1'
#
loop_
_entity.id
_entity.type
_entity.pdbx_description
1 polymer ?
#
loop_
_entity_poly.entity_id
_entity_poly.type
_entity_poly.pdbx_seq_one_letter_code
_entity_poly.pdbx_strand_id
1 'polypeptide(L)'
;MITMKSPLVPTGNYKLSEQCYVIATRTLFTKSGSGLPREVMESYAHIWLCDSEEPILGQLYRTYYKELVHVNKGTLPLKSDYVYQAVVWVWQFWLIYNHYIQQLGLHELTLGVKLFFNCPVLSNNADSIY
;
A
#
# COMPACT_ATOMS: atom_id res chain seq x y z
N MET A 1 -0.62 -25.47 27.73
CA MET A 1 -0.17 -24.67 28.89
C MET A 1 1.34 -24.49 28.73
N ILE A 2 1.77 -23.36 28.18
CA ILE A 2 3.19 -23.09 27.89
C ILE A 2 3.71 -22.22 29.03
N THR A 3 4.61 -22.79 29.83
CA THR A 3 5.26 -22.12 30.95
C THR A 3 6.21 -21.06 30.40
N MET A 4 5.84 -19.78 30.48
CA MET A 4 6.76 -18.69 30.21
C MET A 4 7.84 -18.69 31.30
N LYS A 5 9.08 -18.98 30.91
CA LYS A 5 10.25 -18.74 31.77
C LYS A 5 10.26 -17.26 32.17
N SER A 6 10.56 -17.02 33.45
CA SER A 6 10.68 -15.70 34.07
C SER A 6 11.41 -14.70 33.16
N PRO A 7 10.96 -13.44 33.05
CA PRO A 7 11.70 -12.45 32.29
C PRO A 7 13.06 -12.26 32.97
N LEU A 8 14.14 -12.53 32.24
CA LEU A 8 15.48 -12.11 32.63
C LEU A 8 15.43 -10.61 32.84
N VAL A 9 15.47 -10.16 34.10
CA VAL A 9 15.48 -8.73 34.44
C VAL A 9 16.80 -8.18 33.92
N PRO A 10 16.79 -7.28 32.92
CA PRO A 10 18.02 -6.72 32.39
C PRO A 10 18.69 -5.90 33.50
N THR A 11 19.85 -6.33 33.99
CA THR A 11 20.61 -5.62 35.02
C THR A 11 21.65 -4.75 34.31
N GLY A 12 21.29 -3.49 34.05
CA GLY A 12 22.15 -2.52 33.40
C GLY A 12 21.42 -1.23 33.01
N ASN A 13 22.17 -0.16 32.77
CA ASN A 13 21.63 1.07 32.18
C ASN A 13 21.62 0.93 30.66
N TYR A 14 20.44 0.92 30.05
CA TYR A 14 20.27 0.86 28.61
C TYR A 14 19.92 2.26 28.09
N LYS A 15 20.73 2.78 27.18
CA LYS A 15 20.44 4.05 26.48
C LYS A 15 20.41 3.78 24.99
N LEU A 16 19.41 4.32 24.30
CA LEU A 16 19.37 4.32 22.85
C LEU A 16 20.51 5.21 22.33
N SER A 17 21.25 4.74 21.33
CA SER A 17 22.26 5.56 20.64
C SER A 17 21.60 6.73 19.93
N GLU A 18 22.25 7.89 19.88
CA GLU A 18 21.78 9.08 19.14
C GLU A 18 21.72 8.84 17.61
N GLN A 19 22.36 7.77 17.12
CA GLN A 19 22.32 7.34 15.73
C GLN A 19 21.24 6.28 15.45
N CYS A 20 20.42 5.94 16.45
CA CYS A 20 19.35 4.97 16.30
C CYS A 20 18.03 5.68 15.97
N TYR A 21 17.44 5.30 14.84
CA TYR A 21 16.14 5.79 14.42
C TYR A 21 15.12 4.66 14.48
N VAL A 22 13.96 4.93 15.08
CA VAL A 22 12.85 3.99 15.15
C VAL A 22 11.79 4.45 14.16
N ILE A 23 11.52 3.61 13.16
CA ILE A 23 10.45 3.82 12.19
C ILE A 23 9.39 2.74 12.45
N ALA A 24 8.17 3.17 12.70
CA ALA A 24 7.04 2.29 12.91
C ALA A 24 5.93 2.63 11.91
N THR A 25 5.23 1.60 11.41
CA THR A 25 4.06 1.76 10.57
C THR A 25 2.82 1.35 11.36
N ARG A 26 1.75 2.13 11.23
CA ARG A 26 0.45 1.82 11.84
C ARG A 26 -0.66 1.96 10.81
N THR A 27 -1.65 1.08 10.88
CA THR A 27 -2.88 1.20 10.11
C THR A 27 -3.92 1.93 10.95
N LEU A 28 -4.52 2.98 10.38
CA LEU A 28 -5.44 3.87 11.12
C LEU A 28 -6.88 3.36 11.19
N PHE A 29 -7.24 2.42 10.32
CA PHE A 29 -8.64 2.03 10.09
C PHE A 29 -9.05 0.71 10.75
N THR A 30 -8.39 0.32 11.84
CA THR A 30 -8.83 -0.85 12.61
C THR A 30 -9.96 -0.47 13.56
N LYS A 31 -11.07 -1.23 13.55
CA LYS A 31 -12.26 -1.06 14.42
C LYS A 31 -12.00 -0.87 15.92
N SER A 32 -10.79 -1.16 16.40
CA SER A 32 -10.39 -0.87 17.78
C SER A 32 -9.77 0.52 17.87
N GLY A 33 -10.62 1.51 18.17
CA GLY A 33 -10.26 2.91 18.37
C GLY A 33 -9.42 3.20 19.62
N SER A 34 -8.48 2.35 20.00
CA SER A 34 -7.46 2.74 20.97
C SER A 34 -6.44 3.63 20.25
N GLY A 35 -6.59 4.95 20.41
CA GLY A 35 -5.55 5.90 20.02
C GLY A 35 -4.20 5.51 20.64
N LEU A 36 -3.10 5.99 20.05
CA LEU A 36 -1.78 5.78 20.65
C LEU A 36 -1.74 6.46 22.04
N PRO A 37 -1.02 5.88 23.01
CA PRO A 37 -0.69 6.57 24.24
C PRO A 37 -0.06 7.93 23.94
N ARG A 38 -0.39 8.93 24.74
CA ARG A 38 0.04 10.32 24.52
C ARG A 38 1.56 10.43 24.44
N GLU A 39 2.27 9.66 25.25
CA GLU A 39 3.73 9.64 25.32
C GLU A 39 4.33 9.20 23.98
N VAL A 40 3.68 8.25 23.30
CA VAL A 40 4.09 7.82 21.95
C VAL A 40 3.73 8.88 20.92
N MET A 41 2.58 9.56 21.07
CA MET A 41 2.23 10.63 20.14
C MET A 41 3.22 11.80 20.17
N GLU A 42 3.72 12.16 21.34
CA GLU A 42 4.66 13.27 21.52
C GLU A 42 6.11 12.89 21.16
N SER A 43 6.47 11.60 21.24
CA SER A 43 7.85 11.13 20.99
C SER A 43 8.19 10.85 19.52
N TYR A 44 7.20 10.86 18.63
CA TYR A 44 7.38 10.47 17.22
C TYR A 44 6.89 11.55 16.26
N ALA A 45 7.60 11.71 15.15
CA ALA A 45 7.09 12.44 14.00
C ALA A 45 6.04 11.57 13.28
N HIS A 46 4.81 12.08 13.15
CA HIS A 46 3.72 11.36 12.49
C HIS A 46 3.66 11.76 11.01
N ILE A 47 3.86 10.77 10.15
CA ILE A 47 3.73 10.93 8.70
C ILE A 47 2.50 10.15 8.25
N TRP A 48 1.57 10.85 7.60
CA TRP A 48 0.37 10.26 7.03
C TRP A 48 0.67 9.86 5.58
N LEU A 49 0.49 8.58 5.27
CA LEU A 49 0.56 8.08 3.90
C LEU A 49 -0.86 8.03 3.35
N CYS A 50 -1.18 8.98 2.47
CA CYS A 50 -2.47 9.07 1.83
C CYS A 50 -2.42 8.41 0.45
N ASP A 51 -3.32 7.47 0.18
CA ASP A 51 -3.36 6.76 -1.11
C ASP A 51 -3.68 7.68 -2.31
N SER A 52 -4.17 8.90 -2.09
CA SER A 52 -4.48 9.86 -3.17
C SER A 52 -3.37 10.86 -3.48
N GLU A 53 -2.23 10.80 -2.78
CA GLU A 53 -1.12 11.73 -2.97
C GLU A 53 0.10 11.03 -3.54
N GLU A 54 0.99 11.78 -4.20
CA GLU A 54 2.30 11.26 -4.57
C GLU A 54 3.09 10.91 -3.30
N PRO A 55 3.87 9.81 -3.31
CA PRO A 55 4.22 8.99 -4.47
C PRO A 55 3.24 7.84 -4.79
N ILE A 56 2.17 7.67 -4.00
CA ILE A 56 1.28 6.51 -4.06
C ILE A 56 0.32 6.60 -5.26
N LEU A 57 -0.15 7.80 -5.58
CA LEU A 57 -1.06 8.08 -6.69
C LEU A 57 -0.60 7.46 -8.03
N GLY A 58 0.69 7.56 -8.34
CA GLY A 58 1.28 7.00 -9.55
C GLY A 58 1.77 5.55 -9.42
N GLN A 59 1.77 4.95 -8.24
CA GLN A 59 2.39 3.65 -7.99
C GLN A 59 1.69 2.52 -8.75
N LEU A 60 0.35 2.52 -8.75
CA LEU A 60 -0.44 1.51 -9.43
C LEU A 60 -0.20 1.53 -10.95
N TYR A 61 -0.27 2.72 -11.54
CA TYR A 61 0.00 2.94 -12.96
C TYR A 61 1.42 2.50 -13.33
N ARG A 62 2.44 2.94 -12.58
CA ARG A 62 3.85 2.59 -12.85
C ARG A 62 4.09 1.08 -12.77
N THR A 63 3.42 0.39 -11.84
CA THR A 63 3.57 -1.06 -11.66
C THR A 63 2.98 -1.80 -12.86
N TYR A 64 1.72 -1.53 -13.18
CA TYR A 64 1.09 -2.18 -14.34
C TYR A 64 1.74 -1.80 -15.66
N TYR A 65 2.20 -0.56 -15.81
CA TYR A 65 2.89 -0.13 -17.02
C TYR A 65 4.21 -0.90 -17.21
N LYS A 66 4.95 -1.17 -16.13
CA LYS A 66 6.15 -2.03 -16.18
C LYS A 66 5.80 -3.46 -16.56
N GLU A 67 4.76 -4.03 -15.96
CA GLU A 67 4.29 -5.39 -16.27
C GLU A 67 3.85 -5.51 -17.74
N LEU A 68 3.09 -4.53 -18.23
CA LEU A 68 2.62 -4.45 -19.61
C LEU A 68 3.80 -4.40 -20.60
N VAL A 69 4.83 -3.58 -20.33
CA VAL A 69 6.05 -3.55 -21.15
C VAL A 69 6.81 -4.88 -21.07
N HIS A 70 6.91 -5.48 -19.88
CA HIS A 70 7.60 -6.75 -19.68
C HIS A 70 6.97 -7.88 -20.50
N VAL A 71 5.65 -8.00 -20.39
CA VAL A 71 4.83 -9.02 -21.05
C VAL A 71 4.80 -8.82 -22.58
N ASN A 72 4.88 -7.58 -23.05
CA ASN A 72 5.02 -7.23 -24.47
C ASN A 72 6.49 -7.13 -24.94
N LYS A 73 7.42 -7.85 -24.28
CA LYS A 73 8.83 -8.01 -24.71
C LYS A 73 9.57 -6.68 -24.89
N GLY A 74 9.34 -5.73 -23.99
CA GLY A 74 9.99 -4.41 -24.01
C GLY A 74 9.29 -3.39 -24.89
N THR A 75 8.13 -3.71 -25.47
CA THR A 75 7.33 -2.78 -26.26
C THR A 75 6.06 -2.39 -25.54
N LEU A 76 5.57 -1.18 -25.77
CA LEU A 76 4.26 -0.78 -25.28
C LEU A 76 3.20 -1.21 -26.31
N PRO A 77 2.15 -1.96 -25.92
CA PRO A 77 1.04 -2.23 -26.81
C PRO A 77 0.32 -0.93 -27.24
N LEU A 78 -0.40 -1.01 -28.35
CA LEU A 78 -1.19 0.12 -28.87
C LEU A 78 -2.29 0.51 -27.86
N LYS A 79 -2.70 1.78 -27.86
CA LYS A 79 -3.80 2.26 -26.99
C LYS A 79 -5.15 1.57 -27.28
N SER A 80 -5.30 0.97 -28.46
CA SER A 80 -6.45 0.18 -28.86
C SER A 80 -6.40 -1.27 -28.35
N ASP A 81 -5.28 -1.72 -27.79
CA ASP A 81 -5.13 -3.06 -27.22
C ASP A 81 -5.99 -3.20 -25.96
N TYR A 82 -6.73 -4.30 -25.87
CA TYR A 82 -7.61 -4.57 -24.73
C TYR A 82 -6.87 -4.64 -23.41
N VAL A 83 -5.66 -5.19 -23.38
CA VAL A 83 -4.83 -5.29 -22.17
C VAL A 83 -4.39 -3.89 -21.73
N TYR A 84 -4.01 -3.02 -22.68
CA TYR A 84 -3.69 -1.62 -22.39
C TYR A 84 -4.91 -0.89 -21.80
N GLN A 85 -6.08 -1.03 -22.42
CA GLN A 85 -7.31 -0.40 -21.96
C GLN A 85 -7.74 -0.90 -20.57
N ALA A 86 -7.61 -2.19 -20.30
CA ALA A 86 -7.91 -2.78 -19.00
C ALA A 86 -6.99 -2.22 -17.91
N VAL A 87 -5.68 -2.13 -18.16
CA VAL A 87 -4.71 -1.53 -17.22
C VAL A 87 -5.06 -0.07 -16.92
N VAL A 88 -5.35 0.72 -17.95
CA VAL A 88 -5.75 2.13 -17.77
C VAL A 88 -7.04 2.23 -16.98
N TRP A 89 -8.03 1.38 -17.28
CA TRP A 89 -9.30 1.35 -16.58
C TRP A 89 -9.14 1.02 -15.10
N VAL A 90 -8.35 0.00 -14.74
CA VAL A 90 -8.09 -0.37 -13.34
C VAL A 90 -7.47 0.80 -12.56
N TRP A 91 -6.48 1.47 -13.17
CA TRP A 91 -5.85 2.63 -12.57
C TRP A 91 -6.84 3.80 -12.37
N GLN A 92 -7.63 4.13 -13.40
CA GLN A 92 -8.63 5.19 -13.32
C GLN A 92 -9.72 4.88 -12.30
N PHE A 93 -10.22 3.64 -12.28
CA PHE A 93 -11.18 3.17 -11.29
C PHE A 93 -10.65 3.40 -9.87
N TRP A 94 -9.44 2.94 -9.59
CA TRP A 94 -8.81 3.11 -8.27
C TRP A 94 -8.68 4.58 -7.88
N LEU A 95 -8.23 5.43 -8.80
CA LEU A 95 -8.06 6.86 -8.58
C LEU A 95 -9.39 7.56 -8.29
N ILE A 96 -10.40 7.31 -9.12
CA ILE A 96 -11.73 7.92 -9.00
C ILE A 96 -12.42 7.44 -7.72
N TYR A 97 -12.37 6.14 -7.44
CA TYR A 97 -12.94 5.56 -6.23
C TYR A 97 -12.34 6.19 -4.97
N ASN A 98 -11.01 6.20 -4.86
CA ASN A 98 -10.34 6.77 -3.69
C ASN A 98 -10.57 8.27 -3.54
N HIS A 99 -10.67 9.02 -4.66
CA HIS A 99 -11.00 10.43 -4.64
C HIS A 99 -12.38 10.69 -3.99
N TYR A 100 -13.41 9.95 -4.41
CA TYR A 100 -14.75 10.13 -3.85
C TYR A 100 -14.85 9.63 -2.40
N ILE A 101 -14.22 8.52 -2.06
CA ILE A 101 -14.18 8.02 -0.67
C ILE A 101 -13.56 9.05 0.27
N GLN A 102 -12.51 9.74 -0.16
CA GLN A 102 -11.91 10.81 0.62
C GLN A 102 -12.80 12.05 0.74
N GLN A 103 -13.47 12.45 -0.33
CA GLN A 103 -14.45 13.56 -0.28
C GLN A 103 -15.60 13.26 0.69
N LEU A 104 -15.99 11.99 0.83
CA LEU A 104 -17.00 11.54 1.78
C LEU A 104 -16.46 11.37 3.21
N GLY A 105 -15.15 11.54 3.45
CA GLY A 105 -14.51 11.33 4.75
C GLY A 105 -14.45 9.86 5.19
N LEU A 106 -14.74 8.91 4.30
CA LEU A 106 -14.84 7.48 4.58
C LEU A 106 -13.48 6.79 4.44
N HIS A 107 -12.45 7.33 5.10
CA HIS A 107 -11.07 6.90 4.86
C HIS A 107 -10.84 5.39 5.08
N GLU A 108 -11.60 4.74 5.96
CA GLU A 108 -11.60 3.29 6.20
C GLU A 108 -12.00 2.41 5.01
N LEU A 109 -12.69 2.98 4.02
CA LEU A 109 -13.11 2.30 2.80
C LEU A 109 -12.12 2.51 1.65
N THR A 110 -11.04 3.26 1.87
CA THR A 110 -10.04 3.54 0.82
C THR A 110 -9.37 2.22 0.38
N LEU A 111 -9.23 2.03 -0.93
CA LEU A 111 -8.58 0.84 -1.47
C LEU A 111 -7.07 1.08 -1.56
N GLY A 112 -6.29 0.25 -0.88
CA GLY A 112 -4.83 0.26 -1.03
C GLY A 112 -4.38 -0.35 -2.36
N VAL A 113 -3.33 0.23 -2.98
CA VAL A 113 -2.78 -0.24 -4.27
C VAL A 113 -2.38 -1.72 -4.28
N LYS A 114 -2.01 -2.28 -3.12
CA LYS A 114 -1.60 -3.69 -2.98
C LYS A 114 -2.69 -4.68 -3.39
N LEU A 115 -3.97 -4.31 -3.31
CA LEU A 115 -5.08 -5.17 -3.73
C LEU A 115 -5.00 -5.53 -5.21
N PHE A 116 -4.37 -4.68 -6.01
CA PHE A 116 -4.29 -4.80 -7.46
C PHE A 116 -3.00 -5.49 -7.94
N PHE A 117 -1.95 -5.55 -7.11
CA PHE A 117 -0.68 -6.18 -7.50
C PHE A 117 -0.77 -7.68 -7.74
N ASN A 118 -1.82 -8.34 -7.24
CA ASN A 118 -2.07 -9.76 -7.50
C ASN A 118 -2.81 -9.99 -8.83
N CYS A 119 -3.24 -8.96 -9.55
CA CYS A 119 -3.91 -9.12 -10.84
C CYS A 119 -2.86 -9.27 -11.94
N PRO A 120 -2.76 -10.43 -12.61
CA PRO A 120 -1.76 -10.66 -13.65
C PRO A 120 -2.08 -9.85 -14.91
N VAL A 121 -1.05 -9.26 -15.52
CA VAL A 121 -1.13 -8.72 -16.89
C VAL A 121 -0.66 -9.82 -17.84
N LEU A 122 -1.52 -10.25 -18.76
CA LEU A 122 -1.23 -11.37 -19.67
C LEU A 122 -1.26 -10.86 -21.12
N SER A 123 -0.26 -11.22 -21.92
CA SER A 123 -0.16 -10.86 -23.36
C SER A 123 -1.10 -11.66 -24.25
N ASN A 124 -1.65 -12.77 -23.74
CA ASN A 124 -2.24 -13.80 -24.58
C ASN A 124 -3.76 -13.69 -24.65
N ASN A 125 -4.24 -13.72 -25.90
CA ASN A 125 -5.60 -13.91 -26.39
C ASN A 125 -6.57 -14.45 -25.32
N ALA A 126 -7.59 -13.64 -25.03
CA ALA A 126 -8.78 -14.06 -24.31
C ALA A 126 -9.47 -15.32 -24.92
N ASP A 127 -9.06 -15.74 -26.13
CA ASP A 127 -9.50 -16.93 -26.84
C ASP A 127 -8.98 -18.27 -26.25
N SER A 128 -8.20 -18.25 -25.16
CA SER A 128 -7.72 -19.47 -24.49
C SER A 128 -8.37 -19.75 -23.13
N ILE A 129 -9.33 -18.93 -22.72
CA ILE A 129 -10.03 -19.05 -21.43
C ILE A 129 -11.51 -19.51 -21.60
N TYR A 130 -11.97 -19.73 -22.84
CA TYR A 130 -13.29 -20.33 -23.14
C TYR A 130 -13.18 -21.45 -24.17
#